data_AF-A0A0M9EQ26-F1
#
_entry.id   AF-A0A0M9EQ26-F1
#
_cell.length_a   1.000
_cell.length_b   1.000
_cell.length_c   1.000
_cell.angle_alpha   90.00
_cell.angle_beta   90.00
_cell.angle_gamma   90.00
#
_symmetry.space_group_name_H-M   'P 1'
#
loop_
_entity.id
_entity.type
_entity.pdbx_description
1 polymer ?
#
loop_
_entity_poly.entity_id
_entity_poly.type
_entity_poly.pdbx_seq_one_letter_code
_entity_poly.pdbx_strand_id
1 'polypeptide(L)'
;MKSNGAILALAAVASASPMSKRLDPAAWDKKETLCKGWDGNGWDTRTPEGVDKLWEDSGAGGQLDMFILMQWEHENNWLKNVESQVMDGTSGKSGAAGCGVLGSQCKPLNDMSCEDQWDKYGQDTIIGKNSYWIFQAAKGVHAKFNELKRQLTDETLISSLRIGQMVKDFDGSEDDAGNVLGWLAAASSMGNAVGGLVPGAGNGFAAGFGILGGIFSGLASQSEDEIDQSTISAALADVFESATKKIEDTLRIVMGGGSEDEYNSLPAPKWDTYQSKITKFFNGGWFLLDDDAAAVRVAISSISNNIKTKVANDVMKAAKLHLVADKRDGFGSREDCGYSTGRQWMSLKDGEEYCFYIMRNNRLSIHTRMDYSYSI
;
A
#
# COMPACT_ATOMS: atom_id res chain seq x y z
N MET A 1 40.30 5.40 -29.45
CA MET A 1 39.40 6.54 -29.80
C MET A 1 37.98 6.06 -30.18
N LYS A 2 37.27 5.32 -29.32
CA LYS A 2 35.84 4.94 -29.52
C LYS A 2 34.91 5.40 -28.37
N SER A 3 35.44 6.12 -27.37
CA SER A 3 34.74 6.51 -26.13
C SER A 3 33.90 7.79 -26.24
N ASN A 4 34.18 8.67 -27.21
CA ASN A 4 33.55 10.00 -27.25
C ASN A 4 32.18 10.00 -27.94
N GLY A 5 31.91 9.02 -28.80
CA GLY A 5 30.63 8.93 -29.53
C GLY A 5 29.46 8.47 -28.65
N ALA A 6 29.71 7.57 -27.69
CA ALA A 6 28.69 7.11 -26.74
C ALA A 6 28.27 8.22 -25.74
N ILE A 7 29.24 9.02 -25.28
CA ILE A 7 28.99 10.14 -24.34
C ILE A 7 28.21 11.29 -25.02
N LEU A 8 28.50 11.58 -26.29
CA LEU A 8 27.75 12.58 -27.08
C LEU A 8 26.32 12.10 -27.41
N ALA A 9 26.11 10.79 -27.60
CA ALA A 9 24.77 10.21 -27.72
C ALA A 9 24.01 10.25 -26.37
N LEU A 10 24.68 10.01 -25.24
CA LEU A 10 24.12 10.17 -23.87
C LEU A 10 23.59 11.59 -23.62
N ALA A 11 24.32 12.62 -24.04
CA ALA A 11 23.89 14.01 -23.89
C ALA A 11 22.73 14.38 -24.83
N ALA A 12 22.73 13.85 -26.07
CA ALA A 12 21.71 14.16 -27.06
C ALA A 12 20.36 13.46 -26.77
N VAL A 13 20.36 12.20 -26.31
CA VAL A 13 19.14 11.45 -25.97
C VAL A 13 18.50 11.95 -24.67
N ALA A 14 19.32 12.41 -23.71
CA ALA A 14 18.83 13.10 -22.52
C ALA A 14 18.08 14.40 -22.90
N SER A 15 18.64 15.21 -23.80
CA SER A 15 18.08 16.51 -24.20
C SER A 15 16.75 16.49 -24.97
N ALA A 16 16.40 15.37 -25.62
CA ALA A 16 15.18 15.24 -26.42
C ALA A 16 14.00 14.58 -25.67
N SER A 17 14.25 14.04 -24.46
CA SER A 17 13.26 13.36 -23.64
C SER A 17 12.76 14.27 -22.52
N PRO A 18 11.50 14.13 -22.04
CA PRO A 18 11.03 14.79 -20.82
C PRO A 18 11.94 14.55 -19.59
N MET A 19 12.81 13.54 -19.66
CA MET A 19 13.87 13.24 -18.68
C MET A 19 14.94 14.35 -18.52
N SER A 20 15.24 15.18 -19.53
CA SER A 20 16.25 16.25 -19.39
C SER A 20 15.91 17.29 -18.32
N LYS A 21 14.62 17.53 -18.05
CA LYS A 21 14.18 18.47 -17.00
C LYS A 21 14.29 17.88 -15.59
N ARG A 22 14.44 16.56 -15.44
CA ARG A 22 14.49 15.84 -14.15
C ARG A 22 15.90 15.53 -13.66
N LEU A 23 16.90 15.79 -14.49
CA LEU A 23 18.30 15.57 -14.20
C LEU A 23 18.95 16.95 -14.05
N ASP A 24 18.51 17.77 -13.09
CA ASP A 24 19.20 19.04 -12.77
C ASP A 24 20.48 18.71 -12.01
N PRO A 25 21.68 18.80 -12.62
CA PRO A 25 22.95 18.39 -12.01
C PRO A 25 23.21 19.06 -10.66
N ALA A 26 22.64 20.26 -10.43
CA ALA A 26 22.86 21.04 -9.24
C ALA A 26 22.35 20.37 -7.94
N ALA A 27 21.35 19.48 -8.03
CA ALA A 27 20.73 18.84 -6.86
C ALA A 27 21.52 17.65 -6.28
N TRP A 28 22.47 17.09 -7.04
CA TRP A 28 23.14 15.81 -6.80
C TRP A 28 24.65 15.91 -7.10
N ASP A 29 25.17 17.09 -7.40
CA ASP A 29 26.61 17.38 -7.46
C ASP A 29 27.22 17.76 -6.09
N LYS A 30 26.39 17.91 -5.05
CA LYS A 30 26.85 18.25 -3.70
C LYS A 30 26.30 17.28 -2.66
N LYS A 31 27.20 16.77 -1.82
CA LYS A 31 26.91 15.94 -0.63
C LYS A 31 25.77 16.51 0.20
N GLU A 32 25.88 17.80 0.52
CA GLU A 32 24.95 18.47 1.43
C GLU A 32 23.56 18.58 0.84
N THR A 33 23.45 18.95 -0.44
CA THR A 33 22.16 19.05 -1.13
C THR A 33 21.50 17.67 -1.30
N LEU A 34 22.28 16.64 -1.64
CA LEU A 34 21.76 15.28 -1.75
C LEU A 34 21.26 14.74 -0.40
N CYS A 35 22.03 14.92 0.67
CA CYS A 35 21.74 14.27 1.95
C CYS A 35 20.82 15.10 2.86
N LYS A 36 20.84 16.43 2.73
CA LYS A 36 20.11 17.36 3.61
C LYS A 36 19.13 18.29 2.88
N GLY A 37 19.01 18.18 1.56
CA GLY A 37 18.17 19.07 0.77
C GLY A 37 18.77 20.46 0.58
N TRP A 38 18.04 21.31 -0.15
CA TRP A 38 18.49 22.64 -0.55
C TRP A 38 18.61 23.66 0.60
N ASP A 39 17.83 23.47 1.66
CA ASP A 39 17.81 24.35 2.83
C ASP A 39 18.75 23.89 3.95
N GLY A 40 19.41 22.73 3.77
CA GLY A 40 20.35 22.13 4.72
C GLY A 40 19.70 21.57 6.00
N ASN A 41 18.37 21.56 6.08
CA ASN A 41 17.64 21.15 7.29
C ASN A 41 17.31 19.65 7.33
N GLY A 42 17.68 18.90 6.29
CA GLY A 42 17.25 17.51 6.10
C GLY A 42 16.02 17.43 5.22
N TRP A 43 15.89 16.32 4.50
CA TRP A 43 14.64 16.03 3.80
C TRP A 43 13.53 15.70 4.80
N ASP A 44 12.33 16.24 4.56
CA ASP A 44 11.15 15.88 5.34
C ASP A 44 10.58 14.55 4.85
N THR A 45 10.93 13.46 5.54
CA THR A 45 10.41 12.11 5.27
C THR A 45 9.10 11.83 6.00
N ARG A 46 8.52 12.78 6.74
CA ARG A 46 7.28 12.57 7.50
C ARG A 46 6.03 13.01 6.75
N THR A 47 6.20 13.82 5.70
CA THR A 47 5.09 14.34 4.90
C THR A 47 5.15 13.82 3.46
N PRO A 48 3.99 13.54 2.84
CA PRO A 48 3.92 13.17 1.43
C PRO A 48 4.59 14.18 0.50
N GLU A 49 4.46 15.48 0.78
CA GLU A 49 5.06 16.55 -0.01
C GLU A 49 6.58 16.55 0.12
N GLY A 50 7.09 16.29 1.31
CA GLY A 50 8.52 16.22 1.58
C GLY A 50 9.21 15.07 0.83
N VAL A 51 8.57 13.88 0.79
CA VAL A 51 9.12 12.74 0.05
C VAL A 51 8.96 12.83 -1.46
N ASP A 52 7.89 13.48 -1.94
CA ASP A 52 7.68 13.74 -3.37
C ASP A 52 8.78 14.70 -3.85
N LYS A 53 8.98 15.79 -3.11
CA LYS A 53 10.08 16.74 -3.35
C LYS A 53 11.45 16.07 -3.28
N LEU A 54 11.69 15.20 -2.29
CA LEU A 54 12.94 14.44 -2.20
C LEU A 54 13.13 13.56 -3.44
N TRP A 55 12.11 12.81 -3.85
CA TRP A 55 12.19 11.90 -4.99
C TRP A 55 12.49 12.61 -6.31
N GLU A 56 11.87 13.78 -6.51
CA GLU A 56 12.11 14.63 -7.66
C GLU A 56 13.46 15.33 -7.59
N ASP A 57 13.73 16.07 -6.51
CA ASP A 57 14.91 16.93 -6.39
C ASP A 57 16.20 16.09 -6.28
N SER A 58 16.18 14.90 -5.68
CA SER A 58 17.38 14.04 -5.63
C SER A 58 17.75 13.41 -6.99
N GLY A 59 16.87 13.49 -7.99
CA GLY A 59 17.04 12.82 -9.28
C GLY A 59 16.95 11.29 -9.23
N ALA A 60 16.56 10.71 -8.09
CA ALA A 60 16.52 9.26 -7.88
C ALA A 60 15.61 8.54 -8.90
N GLY A 61 14.41 9.07 -9.15
CA GLY A 61 13.48 8.49 -10.11
C GLY A 61 14.00 8.54 -11.55
N GLY A 62 14.57 9.67 -11.98
CA GLY A 62 15.16 9.82 -13.31
C GLY A 62 16.34 8.88 -13.54
N GLN A 63 17.19 8.71 -12.53
CA GLN A 63 18.32 7.80 -12.60
C GLN A 63 17.90 6.34 -12.61
N LEU A 64 16.92 5.96 -11.80
CA LEU A 64 16.37 4.61 -11.79
C LEU A 64 15.82 4.25 -13.18
N ASP A 65 15.02 5.13 -13.78
CA ASP A 65 14.46 4.91 -15.11
C ASP A 65 15.56 4.75 -16.16
N MET A 66 16.52 5.68 -16.17
CA MET A 66 17.62 5.65 -17.11
C MET A 66 18.47 4.39 -16.95
N PHE A 67 18.77 3.99 -15.71
CA PHE A 67 19.52 2.77 -15.42
C PHE A 67 18.80 1.54 -15.96
N ILE A 68 17.49 1.40 -15.68
CA ILE A 68 16.70 0.26 -16.15
C ILE A 68 16.62 0.20 -17.68
N LEU A 69 16.45 1.34 -18.34
CA LEU A 69 16.38 1.38 -19.81
C LEU A 69 17.72 1.05 -20.49
N MET A 70 18.84 1.39 -19.86
CA MET A 70 20.18 1.22 -20.45
C MET A 70 20.84 -0.12 -20.12
N GLN A 71 20.46 -0.76 -19.02
CA GLN A 71 21.05 -2.05 -18.65
C GLN A 71 20.53 -3.19 -19.53
N TRP A 72 21.39 -4.15 -19.83
CA TRP A 72 21.09 -5.25 -20.74
C TRP A 72 20.04 -6.24 -20.19
N GLU A 73 19.84 -6.29 -18.88
CA GLU A 73 18.81 -7.10 -18.19
C GLU A 73 17.48 -6.36 -18.00
N HIS A 74 17.38 -5.09 -18.40
CA HIS A 74 16.23 -4.22 -18.15
C HIS A 74 15.77 -4.27 -16.68
N GLU A 75 14.51 -4.59 -16.39
CA GLU A 75 14.01 -4.69 -15.01
C GLU A 75 14.65 -5.83 -14.19
N ASN A 76 15.20 -6.87 -14.83
CA ASN A 76 15.67 -8.06 -14.12
C ASN A 76 16.91 -7.75 -13.28
N ASN A 77 16.88 -8.21 -12.02
CA ASN A 77 17.92 -8.01 -11.01
C ASN A 77 18.38 -6.56 -10.83
N TRP A 78 17.57 -5.57 -11.24
CA TRP A 78 17.99 -4.16 -11.32
C TRP A 78 18.62 -3.68 -10.01
N LEU A 79 18.05 -4.04 -8.85
CA LEU A 79 18.53 -3.56 -7.55
C LEU A 79 19.94 -4.07 -7.23
N LYS A 80 20.22 -5.34 -7.54
CA LYS A 80 21.56 -5.93 -7.41
C LYS A 80 22.52 -5.32 -8.41
N ASN A 81 22.04 -5.02 -9.62
CA ASN A 81 22.87 -4.43 -10.67
C ASN A 81 23.23 -2.98 -10.36
N VAL A 82 22.31 -2.17 -9.81
CA VAL A 82 22.62 -0.83 -9.28
C VAL A 82 23.66 -0.93 -8.18
N GLU A 83 23.47 -1.82 -7.20
CA GLU A 83 24.42 -2.00 -6.08
C GLU A 83 25.80 -2.42 -6.59
N SER A 84 25.85 -3.37 -7.52
CA SER A 84 27.10 -3.81 -8.14
C SER A 84 27.76 -2.69 -8.94
N GLN A 85 27.01 -1.85 -9.64
CA GLN A 85 27.59 -0.74 -10.39
C GLN A 85 28.13 0.36 -9.47
N VAL A 86 27.42 0.67 -8.39
CA VAL A 86 27.87 1.64 -7.37
C VAL A 86 29.15 1.17 -6.68
N MET A 87 29.27 -0.14 -6.45
CA MET A 87 30.43 -0.73 -5.75
C MET A 87 31.60 -1.14 -6.65
N ASP A 88 31.51 -0.92 -7.98
CA ASP A 88 32.47 -1.44 -8.97
C ASP A 88 32.70 -2.96 -8.85
N GLY A 89 31.60 -3.69 -8.65
CA GLY A 89 31.57 -5.12 -8.38
C GLY A 89 31.39 -5.45 -6.90
N THR A 90 30.57 -6.47 -6.62
CA THR A 90 30.41 -6.99 -5.25
C THR A 90 31.34 -8.19 -5.04
N SER A 91 32.42 -8.00 -4.27
CA SER A 91 33.31 -9.11 -3.85
C SER A 91 32.70 -10.03 -2.78
N GLY A 92 31.42 -9.83 -2.44
CA GLY A 92 30.64 -10.59 -1.45
C GLY A 92 29.15 -10.65 -1.80
N LYS A 93 28.32 -11.22 -0.92
CA LYS A 93 26.86 -11.26 -1.12
C LYS A 93 26.28 -9.84 -1.07
N SER A 94 25.70 -9.40 -2.19
CA SER A 94 24.92 -8.16 -2.34
C SER A 94 23.90 -8.02 -1.20
N GLY A 95 23.89 -6.86 -0.53
CA GLY A 95 22.93 -6.54 0.53
C GLY A 95 21.53 -6.28 -0.02
N ALA A 96 21.42 -5.98 -1.32
CA ALA A 96 20.17 -5.93 -2.07
C ALA A 96 19.51 -7.30 -2.30
N ALA A 97 20.24 -8.41 -2.17
CA ALA A 97 19.72 -9.73 -2.54
C ALA A 97 18.51 -10.19 -1.71
N GLY A 98 18.38 -9.72 -0.46
CA GLY A 98 17.22 -10.02 0.39
C GLY A 98 16.02 -9.09 0.17
N CYS A 99 16.17 -7.99 -0.57
CA CYS A 99 15.08 -7.00 -0.64
C CYS A 99 13.81 -7.53 -1.30
N GLY A 100 13.91 -8.53 -2.18
CA GLY A 100 12.77 -9.16 -2.84
C GLY A 100 12.03 -10.23 -2.02
N VAL A 101 12.46 -10.54 -0.79
CA VAL A 101 11.90 -11.64 0.02
C VAL A 101 11.54 -11.16 1.41
N LEU A 102 10.25 -11.19 1.77
CA LEU A 102 9.77 -10.81 3.10
C LEU A 102 10.41 -11.66 4.20
N GLY A 103 10.66 -11.06 5.36
CA GLY A 103 11.34 -11.69 6.49
C GLY A 103 12.85 -11.88 6.35
N SER A 104 13.43 -11.57 5.19
CA SER A 104 14.88 -11.53 5.02
C SER A 104 15.44 -10.12 5.30
N GLN A 105 16.77 -9.97 5.32
CA GLN A 105 17.39 -8.65 5.50
C GLN A 105 17.49 -7.91 4.16
N CYS A 106 16.86 -6.74 4.05
CA CYS A 106 17.06 -5.79 2.96
C CYS A 106 18.05 -4.71 3.40
N LYS A 107 19.32 -4.87 3.01
CA LYS A 107 20.42 -3.97 3.44
C LYS A 107 21.28 -3.54 2.25
N PRO A 108 20.70 -2.90 1.23
CA PRO A 108 21.50 -2.37 0.13
C PRO A 108 22.62 -1.47 0.68
N LEU A 109 23.82 -1.61 0.11
CA LEU A 109 25.06 -0.97 0.55
C LEU A 109 25.43 -1.21 2.03
N ASN A 110 24.91 -2.28 2.63
CA ASN A 110 25.08 -2.59 4.05
C ASN A 110 24.59 -1.49 5.00
N ASP A 111 23.47 -0.84 4.68
CA ASP A 111 22.86 0.24 5.48
C ASP A 111 23.78 1.46 5.71
N MET A 112 24.66 1.73 4.75
CA MET A 112 25.51 2.90 4.75
C MET A 112 24.68 4.20 4.82
N SER A 113 25.17 5.20 5.54
CA SER A 113 24.52 6.52 5.60
C SER A 113 24.65 7.25 4.26
N CYS A 114 23.80 8.26 4.02
CA CYS A 114 23.91 9.09 2.81
C CYS A 114 25.29 9.72 2.68
N GLU A 115 25.81 10.24 3.78
CA GLU A 115 27.11 10.92 3.82
C GLU A 115 28.26 9.95 3.55
N ASP A 116 28.22 8.76 4.14
CA ASP A 116 29.23 7.72 3.92
C ASP A 116 29.18 7.17 2.48
N GLN A 117 27.98 6.98 1.93
CA GLN A 117 27.81 6.55 0.54
C GLN A 117 28.40 7.59 -0.40
N TRP A 118 28.09 8.87 -0.17
CA TRP A 118 28.62 9.95 -0.99
C TRP A 118 30.14 10.00 -0.94
N ASP A 119 30.73 9.94 0.26
CA ASP A 119 32.18 10.02 0.42
C ASP A 119 32.88 8.83 -0.24
N LYS A 120 32.24 7.67 -0.26
CA LYS A 120 32.82 6.44 -0.80
C LYS A 120 32.60 6.25 -2.31
N TYR A 121 31.44 6.63 -2.83
CA TYR A 121 31.01 6.30 -4.20
C TYR A 121 30.49 7.51 -5.00
N GLY A 122 30.20 8.64 -4.35
CA GLY A 122 29.57 9.81 -4.96
C GLY A 122 30.51 10.73 -5.75
N GLN A 123 31.80 10.42 -5.85
CA GLN A 123 32.77 11.30 -6.54
C GLN A 123 32.88 10.99 -8.04
N ASP A 124 32.77 9.71 -8.42
CA ASP A 124 33.26 9.25 -9.73
C ASP A 124 32.15 8.91 -10.74
N THR A 125 30.95 8.58 -10.28
CA THR A 125 29.85 8.16 -11.16
C THR A 125 28.54 8.86 -10.82
N ILE A 126 27.74 9.12 -11.85
CA ILE A 126 26.39 9.68 -11.70
C ILE A 126 25.53 8.78 -10.80
N ILE A 127 25.61 7.46 -10.97
CA ILE A 127 24.83 6.52 -10.16
C ILE A 127 25.31 6.45 -8.71
N GLY A 128 26.61 6.54 -8.46
CA GLY A 128 27.15 6.61 -7.09
C GLY A 128 26.74 7.89 -6.36
N LYS A 129 26.51 8.99 -7.08
CA LYS A 129 26.03 10.26 -6.54
C LYS A 129 24.62 10.19 -5.99
N ASN A 130 23.69 9.50 -6.64
CA ASN A 130 22.26 9.62 -6.30
C ASN A 130 21.53 8.30 -6.01
N SER A 131 22.21 7.16 -6.09
CA SER A 131 21.58 5.86 -5.81
C SER A 131 21.11 5.69 -4.37
N TYR A 132 21.53 6.56 -3.44
CA TYR A 132 21.18 6.44 -2.03
C TYR A 132 19.67 6.40 -1.83
N TRP A 133 18.96 7.35 -2.42
CA TRP A 133 17.50 7.46 -2.27
C TRP A 133 16.75 6.36 -3.03
N ILE A 134 17.35 5.79 -4.09
CA ILE A 134 16.85 4.57 -4.75
C ILE A 134 16.91 3.39 -3.76
N PHE A 135 18.02 3.22 -3.05
CA PHE A 135 18.18 2.16 -2.05
C PHE A 135 17.28 2.37 -0.82
N GLN A 136 17.11 3.61 -0.35
CA GLN A 136 16.17 3.90 0.74
C GLN A 136 14.72 3.61 0.32
N ALA A 137 14.34 3.93 -0.92
CA ALA A 137 13.02 3.57 -1.44
C ALA A 137 12.82 2.06 -1.48
N ALA A 138 13.83 1.29 -1.93
CA ALA A 138 13.77 -0.17 -1.92
C ALA A 138 13.62 -0.76 -0.50
N LYS A 139 14.39 -0.23 0.47
CA LYS A 139 14.23 -0.56 1.89
C LYS A 139 12.83 -0.23 2.40
N GLY A 140 12.31 0.93 2.01
CA GLY A 140 10.99 1.41 2.38
C GLY A 140 9.86 0.51 1.88
N VAL A 141 9.92 0.03 0.63
CA VAL A 141 8.96 -0.97 0.12
C VAL A 141 9.01 -2.22 0.97
N HIS A 142 10.21 -2.76 1.19
CA HIS A 142 10.41 -3.98 1.95
C HIS A 142 9.88 -3.87 3.39
N ALA A 143 10.19 -2.77 4.08
CA ALA A 143 9.72 -2.49 5.44
C ALA A 143 8.18 -2.36 5.50
N LYS A 144 7.60 -1.55 4.62
CA LYS A 144 6.14 -1.33 4.57
C LYS A 144 5.38 -2.60 4.21
N PHE A 145 5.93 -3.44 3.33
CA PHE A 145 5.29 -4.71 2.95
C PHE A 145 5.42 -5.76 4.06
N ASN A 146 6.55 -5.81 4.78
CA ASN A 146 6.67 -6.62 5.99
C ASN A 146 5.65 -6.19 7.04
N GLU A 147 5.49 -4.89 7.27
CA GLU A 147 4.51 -4.36 8.23
C GLU A 147 3.07 -4.64 7.80
N LEU A 148 2.75 -4.47 6.50
CA LEU A 148 1.45 -4.81 5.96
C LEU A 148 1.14 -6.29 6.14
N LYS A 149 2.09 -7.19 5.84
CA LYS A 149 1.95 -8.64 6.09
C LYS A 149 1.72 -8.93 7.57
N ARG A 150 2.48 -8.28 8.46
CA ARG A 150 2.34 -8.44 9.92
C ARG A 150 0.94 -8.04 10.38
N GLN A 151 0.46 -6.86 9.98
CA GLN A 151 -0.87 -6.40 10.35
C GLN A 151 -1.98 -7.27 9.76
N LEU A 152 -1.86 -7.70 8.49
CA LEU A 152 -2.83 -8.64 7.91
C LEU A 152 -2.87 -9.95 8.70
N THR A 153 -1.71 -10.50 9.08
CA THR A 153 -1.61 -11.73 9.88
C THR A 153 -2.25 -11.55 11.26
N ASP A 154 -1.89 -10.48 11.98
CA ASP A 154 -2.45 -10.18 13.31
C ASP A 154 -3.97 -10.03 13.25
N GLU A 155 -4.48 -9.34 12.23
CA GLU A 155 -5.91 -9.09 12.07
C GLU A 155 -6.67 -10.31 11.59
N THR A 156 -6.04 -11.20 10.82
CA THR A 156 -6.57 -12.51 10.49
C THR A 156 -6.80 -13.32 11.76
N LEU A 157 -5.78 -13.38 12.63
CA LEU A 157 -5.85 -14.12 13.88
C LEU A 157 -6.89 -13.53 14.82
N ILE A 158 -6.93 -12.20 14.95
CA ILE A 158 -7.93 -11.53 15.79
C ILE A 158 -9.35 -11.76 15.22
N SER A 159 -9.53 -11.63 13.91
CA SER A 159 -10.84 -11.77 13.28
C SER A 159 -11.35 -13.20 13.33
N SER A 160 -10.51 -14.20 13.06
CA SER A 160 -10.87 -15.62 13.16
C SER A 160 -11.28 -16.00 14.58
N LEU A 161 -10.57 -15.51 15.60
CA LEU A 161 -10.94 -15.68 17.01
C LEU A 161 -12.27 -14.98 17.35
N ARG A 162 -12.52 -13.80 16.77
CA ARG A 162 -13.74 -13.03 17.02
C ARG A 162 -14.96 -13.60 16.31
N ILE A 163 -14.82 -14.17 15.10
CA ILE A 163 -15.94 -14.77 14.36
C ILE A 163 -16.61 -15.84 15.21
N GLY A 164 -15.84 -16.76 15.81
CA GLY A 164 -16.39 -17.79 16.68
C GLY A 164 -17.11 -17.24 17.93
N GLN A 165 -16.69 -16.08 18.44
CA GLN A 165 -17.42 -15.39 19.52
C GLN A 165 -18.69 -14.71 19.01
N MET A 166 -18.64 -14.03 17.86
CA MET A 166 -19.80 -13.38 17.25
C MET A 166 -20.88 -14.41 16.89
N VAL A 167 -20.50 -15.56 16.34
CA VAL A 167 -21.41 -16.67 16.05
C VAL A 167 -22.14 -17.13 17.31
N LYS A 168 -21.42 -17.25 18.44
CA LYS A 168 -22.02 -17.59 19.75
C LYS A 168 -22.93 -16.49 20.27
N ASP A 169 -22.46 -15.24 20.25
CA ASP A 169 -23.19 -14.09 20.81
C ASP A 169 -24.49 -13.80 20.06
N PHE A 170 -24.52 -14.13 18.78
CA PHE A 170 -25.63 -13.84 17.87
C PHE A 170 -26.44 -15.08 17.45
N ASP A 171 -26.11 -16.25 17.99
CA ASP A 171 -26.70 -17.55 17.59
C ASP A 171 -26.68 -17.73 16.05
N GLY A 172 -25.56 -17.31 15.44
CA GLY A 172 -25.34 -17.35 14.00
C GLY A 172 -24.84 -18.70 13.51
N SER A 173 -24.58 -18.80 12.21
CA SER A 173 -23.78 -19.88 11.61
C SER A 173 -22.66 -19.27 10.79
N GLU A 174 -21.54 -19.99 10.66
CA GLU A 174 -20.45 -19.65 9.75
C GLU A 174 -20.65 -20.23 8.34
N ASP A 175 -21.67 -21.07 8.12
CA ASP A 175 -21.86 -21.91 6.90
C ASP A 175 -22.22 -21.11 5.62
N ASP A 176 -22.11 -19.79 5.65
CA ASP A 176 -22.33 -18.91 4.50
C ASP A 176 -21.25 -17.82 4.50
N ALA A 177 -20.18 -18.07 3.76
CA ALA A 177 -19.03 -17.18 3.71
C ALA A 177 -19.34 -15.81 3.06
N GLY A 178 -20.43 -15.68 2.29
CA GLY A 178 -20.68 -14.50 1.47
C GLY A 178 -19.56 -14.23 0.44
N ASN A 179 -19.59 -13.05 -0.20
CA ASN A 179 -18.56 -12.66 -1.18
C ASN A 179 -17.35 -12.01 -0.47
N VAL A 180 -16.49 -12.86 0.12
CA VAL A 180 -15.30 -12.43 0.87
C VAL A 180 -14.28 -11.68 -0.01
N LEU A 181 -14.13 -12.07 -1.28
CA LEU A 181 -13.30 -11.33 -2.25
C LEU A 181 -13.80 -9.90 -2.47
N GLY A 182 -15.12 -9.73 -2.52
CA GLY A 182 -15.76 -8.43 -2.57
C GLY A 182 -15.45 -7.56 -1.33
N TRP A 183 -15.18 -8.15 -0.17
CA TRP A 183 -14.80 -7.41 1.03
C TRP A 183 -13.40 -6.83 0.92
N LEU A 184 -12.44 -7.58 0.35
CA LEU A 184 -11.10 -7.06 0.05
C LEU A 184 -11.18 -5.95 -1.00
N ALA A 185 -11.94 -6.16 -2.08
CA ALA A 185 -12.14 -5.15 -3.12
C ALA A 185 -12.74 -3.85 -2.54
N ALA A 186 -13.72 -3.98 -1.64
CA ALA A 186 -14.33 -2.87 -0.92
C ALA A 186 -13.33 -2.19 0.02
N ALA A 187 -12.55 -2.96 0.79
CA ALA A 187 -11.51 -2.43 1.68
C ALA A 187 -10.46 -1.61 0.91
N SER A 188 -10.13 -2.06 -0.30
CA SER A 188 -9.15 -1.46 -1.20
C SER A 188 -9.65 -0.19 -1.87
N SER A 189 -10.90 -0.21 -2.34
CA SER A 189 -11.54 0.94 -2.98
C SER A 189 -11.86 2.07 -1.99
N MET A 190 -12.16 1.75 -0.73
CA MET A 190 -12.35 2.75 0.31
C MET A 190 -11.05 3.45 0.71
N GLY A 191 -9.90 2.78 0.61
CA GLY A 191 -8.59 3.43 0.78
C GLY A 191 -8.38 4.57 -0.23
N ASN A 192 -8.74 4.36 -1.50
CA ASN A 192 -8.69 5.41 -2.54
C ASN A 192 -9.63 6.59 -2.24
N ALA A 193 -10.78 6.36 -1.60
CA ALA A 193 -11.70 7.44 -1.20
C ALA A 193 -11.17 8.26 -0.02
N VAL A 194 -10.49 7.63 0.95
CA VAL A 194 -9.83 8.32 2.08
C VAL A 194 -8.69 9.23 1.58
N GLY A 195 -7.97 8.83 0.53
CA GLY A 195 -6.97 9.65 -0.14
C GLY A 195 -7.48 11.01 -0.63
N GLY A 196 -8.75 11.10 -1.03
CA GLY A 196 -9.39 12.35 -1.46
C GLY A 196 -10.01 13.20 -0.35
N LEU A 197 -10.08 12.67 0.89
CA LEU A 197 -10.77 13.30 2.02
C LEU A 197 -9.80 13.91 3.05
N VAL A 198 -8.49 13.65 2.94
CA VAL A 198 -7.47 14.23 3.83
C VAL A 198 -7.01 15.58 3.25
N PRO A 199 -7.30 16.72 3.91
CA PRO A 199 -6.79 18.01 3.47
C PRO A 199 -5.26 18.02 3.52
N GLY A 200 -4.60 18.36 2.42
CA GLY A 200 -3.13 18.27 2.31
C GLY A 200 -2.61 16.88 1.93
N ALA A 201 -3.46 15.98 1.41
CA ALA A 201 -2.99 14.76 0.75
C ALA A 201 -2.34 15.10 -0.60
N GLY A 202 -1.06 15.42 -0.60
CA GLY A 202 -0.29 15.58 -1.83
C GLY A 202 -0.19 14.29 -2.67
N ASN A 203 0.51 14.41 -3.81
CA ASN A 203 0.64 13.34 -4.80
C ASN A 203 1.22 12.03 -4.22
N GLY A 204 2.13 12.12 -3.24
CA GLY A 204 2.73 10.96 -2.57
C GLY A 204 1.75 10.11 -1.77
N PHE A 205 0.74 10.73 -1.14
CA PHE A 205 -0.30 10.00 -0.37
C PHE A 205 -1.24 9.22 -1.30
N ALA A 206 -1.65 9.87 -2.40
CA ALA A 206 -2.45 9.24 -3.44
C ALA A 206 -1.68 8.11 -4.16
N ALA A 207 -0.36 8.26 -4.32
CA ALA A 207 0.50 7.21 -4.89
C ALA A 207 0.50 5.95 -4.01
N GLY A 208 0.69 6.09 -2.70
CA GLY A 208 0.67 4.97 -1.75
C GLY A 208 -0.66 4.20 -1.76
N PHE A 209 -1.78 4.91 -1.69
CA PHE A 209 -3.11 4.28 -1.78
C PHE A 209 -3.40 3.67 -3.14
N GLY A 210 -2.96 4.31 -4.23
CA GLY A 210 -3.10 3.76 -5.57
C GLY A 210 -2.35 2.44 -5.73
N ILE A 211 -1.14 2.34 -5.17
CA ILE A 211 -0.34 1.11 -5.19
C ILE A 211 -1.02 0.01 -4.37
N LEU A 212 -1.36 0.29 -3.11
CA LEU A 212 -2.05 -0.70 -2.25
C LEU A 212 -3.39 -1.12 -2.86
N GLY A 213 -4.19 -0.16 -3.32
CA GLY A 213 -5.45 -0.41 -3.99
C GLY A 213 -5.30 -1.26 -5.24
N GLY A 214 -4.24 -1.06 -6.03
CA GLY A 214 -3.92 -1.88 -7.19
C GLY A 214 -3.54 -3.32 -6.83
N ILE A 215 -2.73 -3.51 -5.78
CA ILE A 215 -2.33 -4.85 -5.27
C ILE A 215 -3.57 -5.66 -4.91
N PHE A 216 -4.46 -5.10 -4.10
CA PHE A 216 -5.65 -5.80 -3.63
C PHE A 216 -6.79 -5.83 -4.65
N SER A 217 -6.88 -4.87 -5.57
CA SER A 217 -7.80 -4.99 -6.71
C SER A 217 -7.45 -6.18 -7.59
N GLY A 218 -6.16 -6.48 -7.78
CA GLY A 218 -5.73 -7.67 -8.51
C GLY A 218 -6.04 -8.99 -7.78
N LEU A 219 -6.30 -8.94 -6.47
CA LEU A 219 -6.74 -10.08 -5.68
C LEU A 219 -8.23 -10.35 -5.90
N ALA A 220 -9.05 -9.30 -5.96
CA ALA A 220 -10.48 -9.40 -6.22
C ALA A 220 -10.83 -9.93 -7.62
N SER A 221 -9.87 -9.94 -8.55
CA SER A 221 -10.02 -10.54 -9.88
C SER A 221 -9.69 -12.04 -9.93
N GLN A 222 -9.28 -12.66 -8.82
CA GLN A 222 -9.14 -14.11 -8.75
C GLN A 222 -10.53 -14.79 -8.76
N SER A 223 -10.61 -15.99 -9.33
CA SER A 223 -11.87 -16.74 -9.42
C SER A 223 -12.32 -17.25 -8.05
N GLU A 224 -13.63 -17.20 -7.80
CA GLU A 224 -14.26 -17.76 -6.58
C GLU A 224 -13.94 -19.24 -6.36
N ASP A 225 -13.59 -19.98 -7.43
CA ASP A 225 -13.21 -21.40 -7.41
C ASP A 225 -11.91 -21.69 -6.62
N GLU A 226 -11.08 -20.69 -6.34
CA GLU A 226 -9.81 -20.84 -5.59
C GLU A 226 -9.96 -20.64 -4.08
N ILE A 227 -11.18 -20.34 -3.58
CA ILE A 227 -11.43 -20.00 -2.17
C ILE A 227 -12.43 -20.96 -1.55
N ASP A 228 -12.08 -21.51 -0.38
CA ASP A 228 -12.98 -22.32 0.42
C ASP A 228 -14.08 -21.44 1.06
N GLN A 229 -15.23 -21.40 0.39
CA GLN A 229 -16.43 -20.70 0.87
C GLN A 229 -17.27 -21.51 1.86
N SER A 230 -16.76 -22.63 2.39
CA SER A 230 -17.51 -23.47 3.34
C SER A 230 -17.79 -22.78 4.67
N THR A 231 -16.88 -21.92 5.14
CA THR A 231 -17.09 -21.08 6.32
C THR A 231 -16.53 -19.68 6.12
N ILE A 232 -17.09 -18.68 6.83
CA ILE A 232 -16.54 -17.32 6.88
C ILE A 232 -15.08 -17.34 7.33
N SER A 233 -14.71 -18.20 8.28
CA SER A 233 -13.35 -18.32 8.81
C SER A 233 -12.36 -18.94 7.81
N ALA A 234 -12.77 -19.97 7.06
CA ALA A 234 -11.96 -20.59 6.01
C ALA A 234 -11.76 -19.64 4.82
N ALA A 235 -12.84 -19.04 4.33
CA ALA A 235 -12.79 -18.08 3.23
C ALA A 235 -11.91 -16.87 3.56
N LEU A 236 -11.98 -16.40 4.81
CA LEU A 236 -11.14 -15.32 5.30
C LEU A 236 -9.66 -15.74 5.33
N ALA A 237 -9.34 -16.95 5.80
CA ALA A 237 -7.97 -17.47 5.81
C ALA A 237 -7.37 -17.57 4.40
N ASP A 238 -8.09 -18.11 3.43
CA ASP A 238 -7.66 -18.23 2.03
C ASP A 238 -7.44 -16.85 1.39
N VAL A 239 -8.35 -15.92 1.67
CA VAL A 239 -8.24 -14.53 1.24
C VAL A 239 -6.96 -13.87 1.77
N PHE A 240 -6.63 -14.11 3.04
CA PHE A 240 -5.43 -13.57 3.65
C PHE A 240 -4.14 -14.23 3.16
N GLU A 241 -4.17 -15.54 2.91
CA GLU A 241 -3.06 -16.25 2.27
C GLU A 241 -2.79 -15.66 0.88
N SER A 242 -3.83 -15.50 0.07
CA SER A 242 -3.75 -14.92 -1.27
C SER A 242 -3.28 -13.45 -1.22
N ALA A 243 -3.75 -12.66 -0.25
CA ALA A 243 -3.26 -11.30 -0.04
C ALA A 243 -1.77 -11.26 0.31
N THR A 244 -1.34 -12.14 1.21
CA THR A 244 0.07 -12.25 1.62
C THR A 244 0.94 -12.64 0.43
N LYS A 245 0.51 -13.64 -0.34
CA LYS A 245 1.19 -14.07 -1.56
C LYS A 245 1.28 -12.94 -2.58
N LYS A 246 0.20 -12.18 -2.79
CA LYS A 246 0.21 -11.05 -3.71
C LYS A 246 1.17 -9.94 -3.28
N ILE A 247 1.30 -9.68 -1.98
CA ILE A 247 2.30 -8.74 -1.42
C ILE A 247 3.72 -9.26 -1.65
N GLU A 248 3.97 -10.55 -1.39
CA GLU A 248 5.27 -11.20 -1.62
C GLU A 248 5.65 -11.18 -3.10
N ASP A 249 4.72 -11.52 -3.99
CA ASP A 249 4.91 -11.45 -5.44
C ASP A 249 5.19 -10.02 -5.90
N THR A 250 4.42 -9.04 -5.43
CA THR A 250 4.64 -7.64 -5.78
C THR A 250 6.04 -7.18 -5.31
N LEU A 251 6.48 -7.58 -4.11
CA LEU A 251 7.82 -7.29 -3.63
C LEU A 251 8.90 -7.94 -4.50
N ARG A 252 8.75 -9.23 -4.82
CA ARG A 252 9.68 -9.95 -5.70
C ARG A 252 9.78 -9.25 -7.05
N ILE A 253 8.65 -8.92 -7.66
CA ILE A 253 8.57 -8.29 -8.99
C ILE A 253 9.21 -6.90 -8.94
N VAL A 254 8.80 -6.02 -8.02
CA VAL A 254 9.35 -4.65 -7.98
C VAL A 254 10.86 -4.63 -7.69
N MET A 255 11.39 -5.66 -7.02
CA MET A 255 12.83 -5.79 -6.77
C MET A 255 13.61 -6.47 -7.92
N GLY A 256 12.95 -6.71 -9.07
CA GLY A 256 13.58 -7.24 -10.29
C GLY A 256 13.61 -8.77 -10.38
N GLY A 257 12.73 -9.46 -9.66
CA GLY A 257 12.58 -10.92 -9.71
C GLY A 257 11.43 -11.41 -10.58
N GLY A 258 10.90 -10.58 -11.47
CA GLY A 258 9.70 -10.86 -12.27
C GLY A 258 9.95 -11.15 -13.75
N SER A 259 8.89 -11.41 -14.49
CA SER A 259 8.85 -11.42 -15.97
C SER A 259 8.34 -10.10 -16.54
N GLU A 260 8.47 -9.90 -17.86
CA GLU A 260 7.94 -8.70 -18.54
C GLU A 260 6.44 -8.48 -18.29
N ASP A 261 5.63 -9.54 -18.37
CA ASP A 261 4.20 -9.48 -18.09
C ASP A 261 3.92 -9.12 -16.62
N GLU A 262 4.71 -9.67 -15.70
CA GLU A 262 4.61 -9.34 -14.28
C GLU A 262 4.97 -7.87 -14.02
N TYR A 263 6.02 -7.34 -14.65
CA TYR A 263 6.37 -5.92 -14.55
C TYR A 263 5.26 -5.03 -15.10
N ASN A 264 4.66 -5.41 -16.23
CA ASN A 264 3.53 -4.69 -16.83
C ASN A 264 2.27 -4.68 -15.95
N SER A 265 2.16 -5.63 -15.03
CA SER A 265 1.05 -5.71 -14.07
C SER A 265 1.24 -4.88 -12.79
N LEU A 266 2.43 -4.29 -12.60
CA LEU A 266 2.70 -3.48 -11.40
C LEU A 266 1.78 -2.27 -11.35
N PRO A 267 1.17 -1.97 -10.18
CA PRO A 267 0.37 -0.78 -10.02
C PRO A 267 1.27 0.47 -10.04
N ALA A 268 0.77 1.55 -10.65
CA ALA A 268 1.50 2.80 -10.77
C ALA A 268 0.57 4.01 -10.51
N PRO A 269 1.11 5.14 -10.02
CA PRO A 269 0.36 6.39 -9.91
C PRO A 269 -0.17 6.86 -11.28
N LYS A 270 -1.37 7.44 -11.30
CA LYS A 270 -2.03 7.86 -12.55
C LYS A 270 -1.30 8.97 -13.32
N TRP A 271 -0.50 9.78 -12.64
CA TRP A 271 0.23 10.92 -13.22
C TRP A 271 1.66 10.56 -13.66
N ASP A 272 1.98 9.27 -13.73
CA ASP A 272 3.30 8.80 -14.09
C ASP A 272 3.74 9.16 -15.52
N THR A 273 5.04 9.42 -15.67
CA THR A 273 5.70 9.82 -16.92
C THR A 273 7.00 9.04 -17.17
N TYR A 274 7.39 8.12 -16.28
CA TYR A 274 8.56 7.27 -16.45
C TYR A 274 8.29 6.16 -17.47
N GLN A 275 9.33 5.56 -18.04
CA GLN A 275 9.16 4.50 -19.04
C GLN A 275 9.12 3.11 -18.38
N SER A 276 10.08 2.79 -17.52
CA SER A 276 10.13 1.48 -16.85
C SER A 276 9.03 1.36 -15.81
N LYS A 277 8.35 0.21 -15.80
CA LYS A 277 7.25 -0.10 -14.89
C LYS A 277 7.67 -0.07 -13.42
N ILE A 278 8.89 -0.49 -13.13
CA ILE A 278 9.46 -0.42 -11.79
C ILE A 278 9.62 1.03 -11.35
N THR A 279 10.15 1.91 -12.20
CA THR A 279 10.25 3.33 -11.86
C THR A 279 8.88 3.95 -11.64
N LYS A 280 7.87 3.58 -12.45
CA LYS A 280 6.50 4.06 -12.24
C LYS A 280 5.97 3.68 -10.87
N PHE A 281 6.25 2.46 -10.42
CA PHE A 281 5.84 1.97 -9.09
C PHE A 281 6.47 2.80 -7.97
N PHE A 282 7.74 3.21 -8.09
CA PHE A 282 8.41 4.05 -7.10
C PHE A 282 8.06 5.55 -7.18
N ASN A 283 7.31 5.97 -8.19
CA ASN A 283 7.05 7.37 -8.44
C ASN A 283 6.27 8.04 -7.27
N GLY A 284 6.59 9.31 -7.00
CA GLY A 284 6.03 10.09 -5.89
C GLY A 284 6.67 9.83 -4.53
N GLY A 285 7.75 9.03 -4.47
CA GLY A 285 8.57 8.87 -3.27
C GLY A 285 7.86 8.21 -2.07
N TRP A 286 6.66 7.64 -2.24
CA TRP A 286 5.86 7.08 -1.15
C TRP A 286 6.64 6.17 -0.19
N PHE A 287 7.52 5.34 -0.75
CA PHE A 287 8.29 4.38 0.04
C PHE A 287 9.36 5.02 0.93
N LEU A 288 9.72 6.28 0.68
CA LEU A 288 10.62 7.07 1.51
C LEU A 288 9.94 7.69 2.73
N LEU A 289 8.61 7.60 2.85
CA LEU A 289 7.94 8.06 4.07
C LEU A 289 8.42 7.27 5.27
N ASP A 290 8.61 7.94 6.40
CA ASP A 290 8.88 7.27 7.66
C ASP A 290 7.79 6.23 7.95
N ASP A 291 8.17 5.04 8.44
CA ASP A 291 7.23 3.95 8.68
C ASP A 291 6.18 4.29 9.76
N ASP A 292 6.51 5.23 10.66
CA ASP A 292 5.59 5.76 11.66
C ASP A 292 4.81 6.99 11.20
N ALA A 293 4.96 7.45 9.95
CA ALA A 293 4.18 8.56 9.43
C ALA A 293 2.68 8.27 9.53
N ALA A 294 1.88 9.28 9.94
CA ALA A 294 0.43 9.14 10.10
C ALA A 294 -0.22 8.63 8.80
N ALA A 295 0.31 9.05 7.66
CA ALA A 295 -0.10 8.61 6.34
C ALA A 295 0.00 7.09 6.15
N VAL A 296 1.14 6.49 6.50
CA VAL A 296 1.39 5.05 6.42
C VAL A 296 0.44 4.31 7.36
N ARG A 297 0.28 4.80 8.60
CA ARG A 297 -0.63 4.20 9.59
C ARG A 297 -2.08 4.19 9.13
N VAL A 298 -2.58 5.29 8.56
CA VAL A 298 -3.96 5.40 8.06
C VAL A 298 -4.19 4.43 6.89
N ALA A 299 -3.24 4.35 5.95
CA ALA A 299 -3.35 3.45 4.81
C ALA A 299 -3.44 1.98 5.22
N ILE A 300 -2.53 1.54 6.10
CA ILE A 300 -2.52 0.15 6.56
C ILE A 300 -3.74 -0.15 7.46
N SER A 301 -4.11 0.77 8.37
CA SER A 301 -5.26 0.59 9.27
C SER A 301 -6.60 0.57 8.56
N SER A 302 -6.74 1.31 7.44
CA SER A 302 -7.99 1.35 6.67
C SER A 302 -8.36 -0.02 6.13
N ILE A 303 -7.39 -0.78 5.63
CA ILE A 303 -7.59 -2.13 5.11
C ILE A 303 -8.12 -3.05 6.22
N SER A 304 -7.46 -3.05 7.39
CA SER A 304 -7.87 -3.84 8.56
C SER A 304 -9.31 -3.51 9.02
N ASN A 305 -9.63 -2.23 9.20
CA ASN A 305 -10.93 -1.82 9.71
C ASN A 305 -12.08 -2.16 8.75
N ASN A 306 -11.82 -2.08 7.44
CA ASN A 306 -12.82 -2.41 6.43
C ASN A 306 -13.10 -3.91 6.39
N ILE A 307 -12.06 -4.76 6.47
CA ILE A 307 -12.23 -6.22 6.55
C ILE A 307 -13.06 -6.59 7.79
N LYS A 308 -12.71 -6.05 8.97
CA LYS A 308 -13.48 -6.28 10.22
C LYS A 308 -14.96 -5.95 10.07
N THR A 309 -15.26 -4.79 9.48
CA THR A 309 -16.63 -4.31 9.34
C THR A 309 -17.44 -5.20 8.41
N LYS A 310 -16.84 -5.68 7.31
CA LYS A 310 -17.49 -6.58 6.37
C LYS A 310 -17.70 -7.98 6.93
N VAL A 311 -16.69 -8.54 7.60
CA VAL A 311 -16.82 -9.82 8.33
C VAL A 311 -17.96 -9.75 9.34
N ALA A 312 -18.00 -8.70 10.17
CA ALA A 312 -19.07 -8.54 11.15
C ALA A 312 -20.46 -8.43 10.49
N ASN A 313 -20.55 -7.71 9.38
CA ASN A 313 -21.80 -7.58 8.62
C ASN A 313 -22.32 -8.91 8.10
N ASP A 314 -21.44 -9.77 7.57
CA ASP A 314 -21.87 -11.01 6.94
C ASP A 314 -22.14 -12.11 7.98
N VAL A 315 -21.43 -12.11 9.12
CA VAL A 315 -21.82 -12.91 10.31
C VAL A 315 -23.20 -12.49 10.81
N MET A 316 -23.49 -11.18 10.89
CA MET A 316 -24.81 -10.69 11.27
C MET A 316 -25.89 -11.15 10.27
N LYS A 317 -25.63 -11.07 8.96
CA LYS A 317 -26.56 -11.56 7.93
C LYS A 317 -26.82 -13.06 8.04
N ALA A 318 -25.79 -13.88 8.23
CA ALA A 318 -25.91 -15.33 8.43
C ALA A 318 -26.74 -15.65 9.69
N ALA A 319 -26.59 -14.86 10.75
CA ALA A 319 -27.41 -14.93 11.97
C ALA A 319 -28.85 -14.39 11.79
N LYS A 320 -29.22 -13.93 10.59
CA LYS A 320 -30.48 -13.25 10.25
C LYS A 320 -30.71 -12.00 11.09
N LEU A 321 -29.63 -11.36 11.49
CA LEU A 321 -29.66 -10.11 12.21
C LEU A 321 -29.66 -8.93 11.24
N HIS A 322 -30.45 -7.92 11.56
CA HIS A 322 -30.52 -6.67 10.81
C HIS A 322 -30.44 -5.49 11.77
N LEU A 323 -29.79 -4.43 11.31
CA LEU A 323 -29.77 -3.15 12.00
C LEU A 323 -31.12 -2.45 11.78
N VAL A 324 -31.70 -1.97 12.87
CA VAL A 324 -32.99 -1.28 12.88
C VAL A 324 -32.73 0.13 13.37
N ALA A 325 -33.20 1.12 12.62
CA ALA A 325 -33.33 2.49 13.10
C ALA A 325 -34.78 2.70 13.55
N ASP A 326 -35.00 2.86 14.85
CA ASP A 326 -36.33 2.94 15.44
C ASP A 326 -36.59 4.34 16.01
N LYS A 327 -37.77 4.87 15.67
CA LYS A 327 -38.29 6.16 16.13
C LYS A 327 -39.75 6.04 16.58
N ARG A 328 -40.16 4.88 17.09
CA ARG A 328 -41.49 4.68 17.70
C ARG A 328 -41.67 5.61 18.90
N ASP A 329 -42.92 5.89 19.26
CA ASP A 329 -43.32 6.81 20.35
C ASP A 329 -42.71 6.50 21.75
N GLY A 330 -42.01 5.36 21.90
CA GLY A 330 -41.29 4.97 23.11
C GLY A 330 -39.76 5.12 23.05
N PHE A 331 -39.19 5.66 21.97
CA PHE A 331 -37.75 5.92 21.80
C PHE A 331 -37.52 7.39 21.41
N GLY A 332 -37.88 8.31 22.30
CA GLY A 332 -37.77 9.76 22.08
C GLY A 332 -36.45 10.36 22.56
N SER A 333 -35.66 9.58 23.29
CA SER A 333 -34.41 10.03 23.91
C SER A 333 -33.36 8.91 23.94
N ARG A 334 -32.12 9.30 24.24
CA ARG A 334 -31.02 8.36 24.46
C ARG A 334 -31.30 7.42 25.64
N GLU A 335 -31.93 7.93 26.69
CA GLU A 335 -32.34 7.14 27.85
C GLU A 335 -33.34 6.05 27.46
N ASP A 336 -34.29 6.38 26.59
CA ASP A 336 -35.29 5.42 26.11
C ASP A 336 -34.67 4.32 25.24
N CYS A 337 -33.67 4.68 24.41
CA CYS A 337 -32.92 3.72 23.61
C CYS A 337 -32.25 2.65 24.48
N GLY A 338 -31.84 3.04 25.69
CA GLY A 338 -31.20 2.18 26.67
C GLY A 338 -29.71 1.97 26.39
N TYR A 339 -29.02 1.40 27.38
CA TYR A 339 -27.56 1.21 27.37
C TYR A 339 -27.14 -0.24 27.17
N SER A 340 -28.07 -1.12 26.81
CA SER A 340 -27.77 -2.51 26.50
C SER A 340 -26.84 -2.59 25.28
N THR A 341 -25.86 -3.48 25.34
CA THR A 341 -24.90 -3.73 24.25
C THR A 341 -25.62 -3.95 22.92
N GLY A 342 -25.15 -3.27 21.87
CA GLY A 342 -25.77 -3.31 20.54
C GLY A 342 -26.89 -2.30 20.32
N ARG A 343 -27.13 -1.37 21.25
CA ARG A 343 -28.01 -0.21 21.07
C ARG A 343 -27.24 1.10 21.03
N GLN A 344 -27.62 2.00 20.13
CA GLN A 344 -26.94 3.28 19.98
C GLN A 344 -27.89 4.37 19.51
N TRP A 345 -27.92 5.48 20.24
CA TRP A 345 -28.63 6.69 19.80
C TRP A 345 -27.72 7.50 18.88
N MET A 346 -28.15 7.73 17.64
CA MET A 346 -27.37 8.49 16.65
C MET A 346 -28.26 9.16 15.60
N SER A 347 -27.74 10.22 14.97
CA SER A 347 -28.41 10.95 13.90
C SER A 347 -28.26 10.26 12.54
N LEU A 348 -29.36 10.16 11.78
CA LEU A 348 -29.31 9.88 10.34
C LEU A 348 -28.94 11.15 9.56
N LYS A 349 -28.64 11.01 8.26
CA LYS A 349 -28.20 12.11 7.35
C LYS A 349 -29.08 13.37 7.37
N ASP A 350 -30.32 13.25 7.83
CA ASP A 350 -31.33 14.32 7.81
C ASP A 350 -31.44 15.07 9.15
N GLY A 351 -30.55 14.81 10.10
CA GLY A 351 -30.54 15.46 11.42
C GLY A 351 -31.56 14.89 12.42
N GLU A 352 -32.33 13.88 12.00
CA GLU A 352 -33.22 13.13 12.88
C GLU A 352 -32.44 12.05 13.65
N GLU A 353 -32.65 11.99 14.96
CA GLU A 353 -32.04 10.98 15.82
C GLU A 353 -32.92 9.73 15.94
N TYR A 354 -32.29 8.57 15.90
CA TYR A 354 -32.94 7.26 15.99
C TYR A 354 -32.24 6.40 17.05
N CYS A 355 -32.99 5.47 17.63
CA CYS A 355 -32.40 4.38 18.37
C CYS A 355 -32.03 3.26 17.40
N PHE A 356 -30.73 3.03 17.21
CA PHE A 356 -30.22 1.93 16.42
C PHE A 356 -30.05 0.70 17.29
N TYR A 357 -30.55 -0.45 16.83
CA TYR A 357 -30.31 -1.72 17.49
C TYR A 357 -30.38 -2.90 16.53
N ILE A 358 -29.83 -4.03 16.96
CA ILE A 358 -29.81 -5.27 16.17
C ILE A 358 -31.07 -6.10 16.51
N MET A 359 -31.84 -6.51 15.50
CA MET A 359 -32.96 -7.45 15.62
C MET A 359 -32.76 -8.70 14.79
N ARG A 360 -33.34 -9.82 15.23
CA ARG A 360 -33.38 -11.08 14.49
C ARG A 360 -34.65 -11.20 13.66
N ASN A 361 -34.50 -11.57 12.39
CA ASN A 361 -35.63 -11.74 11.48
C ASN A 361 -36.26 -13.12 11.68
N ASN A 362 -37.26 -13.23 12.56
CA ASN A 362 -38.05 -14.44 12.72
C ASN A 362 -39.21 -14.45 11.71
N ARG A 363 -39.30 -15.49 10.86
CA ARG A 363 -40.38 -15.68 9.85
C ARG A 363 -41.82 -15.66 10.41
N LEU A 364 -42.01 -15.56 11.72
CA LEU A 364 -43.31 -15.51 12.39
C LEU A 364 -43.89 -14.09 12.57
N SER A 365 -43.16 -13.02 12.24
CA SER A 365 -43.64 -11.63 12.46
C SER A 365 -44.02 -10.85 11.20
N ILE A 366 -44.09 -11.49 10.02
CA ILE A 366 -44.29 -10.80 8.73
C ILE A 366 -45.72 -10.22 8.56
N HIS A 367 -46.65 -10.42 9.49
CA HIS A 367 -48.03 -9.92 9.34
C HIS A 367 -48.33 -8.54 9.92
N THR A 368 -47.34 -7.80 10.45
CA THR A 368 -47.55 -6.38 10.76
C THR A 368 -46.20 -5.70 11.02
N ARG A 369 -45.54 -5.19 9.98
CA ARG A 369 -44.51 -4.13 10.10
C ARG A 369 -44.12 -3.62 8.72
N MET A 370 -44.63 -2.44 8.37
CA MET A 370 -43.97 -1.56 7.40
C MET A 370 -42.81 -0.90 8.13
N ASP A 371 -41.64 -1.55 8.13
CA ASP A 371 -40.39 -0.91 8.53
C ASP A 371 -39.59 -0.63 7.27
N TYR A 372 -39.13 0.61 7.12
CA TYR A 372 -38.19 1.01 6.07
C TYR A 372 -36.86 0.29 6.31
N SER A 373 -36.71 -0.91 5.75
CA SER A 373 -35.45 -1.64 5.73
C SER A 373 -34.54 -0.99 4.69
N TYR A 374 -33.55 -0.22 5.12
CA TYR A 374 -32.43 0.11 4.26
C TYR A 374 -31.46 -1.07 4.25
N SER A 375 -31.41 -1.81 3.14
CA SER A 375 -30.25 -2.65 2.83
C SER A 375 -29.08 -1.74 2.49
N ILE A 376 -27.98 -1.87 3.23
CA ILE A 376 -26.68 -1.27 2.91
C ILE A 376 -25.95 -2.19 1.94
#